data_AF-A0A5D0TY21-F1
#
_entry.id   AF-A0A5D0TY21-F1
#
_cell.length_a   1.000
_cell.length_b   1.000
_cell.length_c   1.000
_cell.angle_alpha   90.00
_cell.angle_beta   90.00
_cell.angle_gamma   90.00
#
_symmetry.space_group_name_H-M   'P 1'
#
loop_
_entity.id
_entity.type
_entity.pdbx_description
1 polymer ?
#
loop_
_entity_poly.entity_id
_entity_poly.type
_entity_poly.pdbx_seq_one_letter_code
_entity_poly.pdbx_strand_id
1 'polypeptide(L)'
;MKDESASPPPPRKPPKSKAKGPKNSGGSARAGSSGNASSKKPGGSPSKKPGTPSKRGTSGRRHQARRDASTGRWLSRRVIALTGGRWEYMNPNEQIRFVNLGMLMIFTTALAIGSATALAAMATHRSMLAMLPVGLFFGGFVFFIDRSVTSYVPNYRNVRFVTKKSAKTVKAPLGEVKLPSETTLEVKKDPPGHGWGVIGPRIAIAVVASLLVSEIVLTYIFQDLIGQQLDNDHGAQITTAQERLDREYKGRVQPFQREIDKAKKYEGKVADDYAARERQANCQLQGSCGLAGAGPLFTEAKNSLDALRQQKKQAHDAVVKAEEKNQPEIDRLNAERDRRKTKVVSDTGAVKGLLAKEEAFWSLTKSSGVVLFFRVMLALLLLAIDLSPIIYKLSHKAEVHDQRVRDENLRDRIRSFWENLGDDTPGGGPGGGPPDPATALKEQMQTQRTILAYLHRQALTRLRQRAEEKMLRLKLRQQYEAQQRRATGKQATVSDLNARRKKHGA
;
A
#
# COMPACT_ATOMS: atom_id res chain seq x y z
N MET A 1 -54.28 -14.20 -32.27
CA MET A 1 -53.68 -15.53 -32.47
C MET A 1 -52.21 -15.41 -32.09
N LYS A 2 -51.79 -16.19 -31.10
CA LYS A 2 -50.41 -16.21 -30.58
C LYS A 2 -49.60 -17.11 -31.48
N ASP A 3 -48.54 -16.58 -32.11
CA ASP A 3 -47.50 -17.39 -32.70
C ASP A 3 -46.17 -17.08 -32.02
N GLU A 4 -45.70 -18.11 -31.33
CA GLU A 4 -44.44 -18.25 -30.61
C GLU A 4 -43.33 -18.51 -31.65
N SER A 5 -42.51 -17.50 -31.94
CA SER A 5 -41.31 -17.68 -32.78
C SER A 5 -40.14 -18.14 -31.91
N ALA A 6 -40.00 -19.46 -31.74
CA ALA A 6 -38.85 -20.07 -31.09
C ALA A 6 -37.58 -19.88 -31.95
N SER A 7 -36.53 -19.35 -31.33
CA SER A 7 -35.19 -19.25 -31.94
C SER A 7 -34.49 -20.61 -32.00
N PRO A 8 -33.69 -20.90 -33.04
CA PRO A 8 -32.95 -22.16 -33.15
C PRO A 8 -31.76 -22.20 -32.17
N PRO A 9 -31.40 -23.37 -31.62
CA PRO A 9 -30.27 -23.53 -30.72
C PRO A 9 -28.92 -23.50 -31.46
N PRO A 10 -27.82 -23.08 -30.79
CA PRO A 10 -26.49 -23.02 -31.39
C PRO A 10 -25.86 -24.41 -31.60
N PRO A 11 -24.92 -24.55 -32.55
CA PRO A 11 -24.31 -25.83 -32.91
C PRO A 11 -23.41 -26.39 -31.79
N ARG A 12 -23.56 -27.69 -31.53
CA ARG A 12 -22.74 -28.46 -30.57
C ARG A 12 -21.32 -28.67 -31.10
N LYS A 13 -20.32 -28.42 -30.25
CA LYS A 13 -18.90 -28.74 -30.51
C LYS A 13 -18.66 -30.26 -30.48
N PRO A 14 -17.76 -30.81 -31.33
CA PRO A 14 -17.40 -32.22 -31.30
C PRO A 14 -16.45 -32.57 -30.13
N PRO A 15 -16.45 -33.83 -29.66
CA PRO A 15 -15.62 -34.28 -28.53
C PRO A 15 -14.16 -34.48 -28.96
N LYS A 16 -13.23 -33.99 -28.12
CA LYS A 16 -11.80 -34.26 -28.25
C LYS A 16 -11.50 -35.70 -27.84
N SER A 17 -11.07 -36.50 -28.81
CA SER A 17 -10.55 -37.86 -28.63
C SER A 17 -9.22 -37.88 -27.88
N LYS A 18 -9.12 -38.75 -26.87
CA LYS A 18 -7.89 -39.15 -26.20
C LYS A 18 -7.04 -40.02 -27.15
N ALA A 19 -5.75 -39.73 -27.27
CA ALA A 19 -4.77 -40.64 -27.87
C ALA A 19 -3.71 -41.02 -26.82
N LYS A 20 -3.50 -42.34 -26.67
CA LYS A 20 -2.50 -43.00 -25.83
C LYS A 20 -1.35 -43.53 -26.73
N GLY A 21 -0.12 -43.38 -26.23
CA GLY A 21 1.06 -44.25 -26.50
C GLY A 21 1.96 -43.86 -27.69
N PRO A 22 3.21 -44.40 -27.79
CA PRO A 22 3.84 -45.45 -26.98
C PRO A 22 5.29 -45.16 -26.48
N LYS A 23 5.86 -46.19 -25.84
CA LYS A 23 7.19 -46.37 -25.21
C LYS A 23 8.38 -46.34 -26.19
N ASN A 24 9.56 -45.95 -25.69
CA ASN A 24 10.91 -46.52 -25.97
C ASN A 24 11.90 -45.89 -24.97
N SER A 25 12.70 -46.58 -24.14
CA SER A 25 13.66 -47.70 -24.26
C SER A 25 15.10 -47.25 -24.58
N GLY A 26 16.05 -47.65 -23.70
CA GLY A 26 17.52 -47.56 -23.82
C GLY A 26 18.16 -46.32 -23.18
N GLY A 27 19.16 -46.36 -22.29
CA GLY A 27 19.99 -47.43 -21.73
C GLY A 27 21.39 -46.89 -21.36
N SER A 28 21.99 -47.41 -20.27
CA SER A 28 23.44 -47.40 -19.91
C SER A 28 24.14 -46.06 -19.56
N ALA A 29 25.11 -45.95 -18.65
CA ALA A 29 25.78 -46.84 -17.68
C ALA A 29 26.78 -46.05 -16.80
N ARG A 30 27.29 -46.73 -15.76
CA ARG A 30 28.51 -46.52 -14.92
C ARG A 30 28.39 -45.60 -13.68
N ALA A 31 29.08 -45.84 -12.56
CA ALA A 31 29.71 -47.00 -11.92
C ALA A 31 30.41 -46.49 -10.63
N GLY A 32 30.43 -47.33 -9.57
CA GLY A 32 31.41 -47.33 -8.47
C GLY A 32 31.10 -46.41 -7.27
N SER A 33 31.42 -46.74 -6.02
CA SER A 33 32.07 -47.91 -5.43
C SER A 33 32.06 -47.77 -3.90
N SER A 34 31.82 -48.89 -3.19
CA SER A 34 32.34 -49.33 -1.88
C SER A 34 32.36 -48.39 -0.66
N GLY A 35 31.88 -48.82 0.52
CA GLY A 35 32.64 -49.76 1.35
C GLY A 35 31.99 -50.09 2.71
N ASN A 36 32.29 -51.30 3.18
CA ASN A 36 31.78 -52.06 4.32
C ASN A 36 32.21 -51.56 5.71
N ALA A 37 31.43 -51.95 6.75
CA ALA A 37 31.85 -52.70 7.98
C ALA A 37 30.81 -52.45 9.10
N SER A 38 29.93 -53.38 9.50
CA SER A 38 30.12 -54.57 10.36
C SER A 38 30.87 -54.31 11.68
N SER A 39 30.18 -54.37 12.83
CA SER A 39 30.32 -55.50 13.78
C SER A 39 29.67 -55.28 15.16
N LYS A 40 29.05 -56.39 15.63
CA LYS A 40 29.04 -56.98 17.00
C LYS A 40 28.37 -56.28 18.22
N LYS A 41 27.25 -56.91 18.62
CA LYS A 41 26.78 -57.23 20.00
C LYS A 41 27.82 -58.08 20.79
N PRO A 42 27.81 -58.17 22.15
CA PRO A 42 26.76 -58.77 23.02
C PRO A 42 26.51 -57.94 24.32
N GLY A 43 25.47 -58.10 25.16
CA GLY A 43 24.80 -59.27 25.71
C GLY A 43 25.26 -59.49 27.17
N GLY A 44 24.42 -59.19 28.17
CA GLY A 44 24.72 -59.46 29.60
C GLY A 44 23.69 -58.90 30.59
N SER A 45 22.94 -59.80 31.24
CA SER A 45 22.09 -59.66 32.44
C SER A 45 22.61 -60.72 33.46
N PRO A 46 22.10 -60.91 34.69
CA PRO A 46 21.30 -60.08 35.61
C PRO A 46 21.84 -60.09 37.08
N SER A 47 21.29 -59.28 38.01
CA SER A 47 21.33 -59.59 39.46
C SER A 47 20.35 -58.72 40.28
N LYS A 48 19.89 -59.27 41.40
CA LYS A 48 18.68 -58.98 42.20
C LYS A 48 18.97 -58.20 43.50
N LYS A 49 17.93 -57.46 43.96
CA LYS A 49 17.45 -57.24 45.36
C LYS A 49 18.24 -56.26 46.30
N PRO A 50 17.69 -55.84 47.47
CA PRO A 50 16.63 -54.83 47.63
C PRO A 50 16.94 -53.78 48.75
N GLY A 51 16.15 -52.71 48.90
CA GLY A 51 16.02 -52.06 50.22
C GLY A 51 15.81 -50.55 50.28
N THR A 52 14.75 -50.20 51.02
CA THR A 52 14.49 -48.96 51.80
C THR A 52 13.95 -47.69 51.11
N PRO A 53 12.87 -47.08 51.67
CA PRO A 53 12.32 -45.82 51.20
C PRO A 53 12.94 -44.65 51.96
N SER A 54 13.44 -43.63 51.25
CA SER A 54 13.82 -42.36 51.86
C SER A 54 13.10 -41.20 51.19
N LYS A 55 12.24 -40.56 51.98
CA LYS A 55 11.57 -39.28 51.69
C LYS A 55 12.62 -38.21 51.40
N ARG A 56 12.59 -37.58 50.23
CA ARG A 56 13.16 -36.23 50.03
C ARG A 56 12.31 -35.41 49.07
N GLY A 57 11.75 -34.34 49.62
CA GLY A 57 10.84 -33.43 48.95
C GLY A 57 11.50 -32.53 47.91
N THR A 58 10.73 -32.28 46.84
CA THR A 58 10.46 -30.93 46.30
C THR A 58 11.62 -29.93 46.21
N SER A 59 12.70 -30.24 45.47
CA SER A 59 13.64 -29.21 45.00
C SER A 59 13.71 -29.02 43.47
N GLY A 60 12.97 -29.83 42.70
CA GLY A 60 13.06 -29.83 41.22
C GLY A 60 12.35 -28.68 40.48
N ARG A 61 11.37 -27.99 41.10
CA ARG A 61 10.55 -26.99 40.38
C ARG A 61 11.16 -25.59 40.26
N ARG A 62 12.22 -25.25 41.02
CA ARG A 62 12.87 -23.91 40.94
C ARG A 62 13.84 -23.75 39.77
N HIS A 63 14.36 -24.83 39.20
CA HIS A 63 15.31 -24.74 38.09
C HIS A 63 14.67 -24.62 36.70
N GLN A 64 13.40 -25.01 36.54
CA GLN A 64 12.69 -24.88 35.27
C GLN A 64 12.16 -23.45 35.05
N ALA A 65 11.60 -22.81 36.09
CA ALA A 65 11.16 -21.42 36.02
C ALA A 65 12.30 -20.40 35.73
N ARG A 66 13.57 -20.77 35.99
CA ARG A 66 14.73 -19.92 35.67
C ARG A 66 15.18 -20.02 34.21
N ARG A 67 14.91 -21.13 33.50
CA ARG A 67 15.31 -21.30 32.09
C ARG A 67 14.34 -20.57 31.15
N ASP A 68 13.05 -20.60 31.41
CA ASP A 68 12.05 -19.94 30.54
C ASP A 68 12.14 -18.41 30.58
N ALA A 69 12.58 -17.84 31.72
CA ALA A 69 12.85 -16.41 31.82
C ALA A 69 14.09 -15.96 31.02
N SER A 70 14.98 -16.87 30.62
CA SER A 70 16.20 -16.51 29.88
C SER A 70 15.94 -16.25 28.39
N THR A 71 15.06 -17.03 27.76
CA THR A 71 14.78 -16.98 26.32
C THR A 71 14.04 -15.70 25.94
N GLY A 72 13.00 -15.32 26.70
CA GLY A 72 12.25 -14.08 26.46
C GLY A 72 13.09 -12.81 26.63
N ARG A 73 14.08 -12.84 27.54
CA ARG A 73 15.02 -11.72 27.74
C ARG A 73 16.04 -11.56 26.61
N TRP A 74 16.37 -12.63 25.89
CA TRP A 74 17.27 -12.54 24.75
C TRP A 74 16.58 -11.89 23.55
N LEU A 75 15.34 -12.30 23.26
CA LEU A 75 14.55 -11.76 22.15
C LEU A 75 14.27 -10.26 22.36
N SER A 76 13.83 -9.86 23.56
CA SER A 76 13.59 -8.45 23.86
C SER A 76 14.85 -7.60 23.71
N ARG A 77 16.02 -8.09 24.13
CA ARG A 77 17.30 -7.40 23.92
C ARG A 77 17.64 -7.20 22.46
N ARG A 78 17.41 -8.21 21.61
CA ARG A 78 17.65 -8.10 20.16
C ARG A 78 16.69 -7.10 19.50
N VAL A 79 15.40 -7.14 19.85
CA VAL A 79 14.41 -6.18 19.35
C VAL A 79 14.74 -4.75 19.78
N ILE A 80 15.14 -4.54 21.03
CA ILE A 80 15.60 -3.22 21.51
C ILE A 80 16.83 -2.75 20.73
N ALA A 81 17.81 -3.62 20.49
CA ALA A 81 19.00 -3.25 19.70
C ALA A 81 18.67 -2.83 18.25
N LEU A 82 17.61 -3.37 17.65
CA LEU A 82 17.15 -3.00 16.30
C LEU A 82 16.59 -1.57 16.23
N THR A 83 16.05 -1.04 17.33
CA THR A 83 15.62 0.36 17.42
C THR A 83 16.77 1.35 17.70
N GLY A 84 17.98 0.84 17.90
CA GLY A 84 19.13 1.65 18.34
C GLY A 84 19.19 1.88 19.86
N GLY A 85 18.23 1.32 20.61
CA GLY A 85 18.20 1.40 22.06
C GLY A 85 19.29 0.58 22.75
N ARG A 86 19.92 1.15 23.79
CA ARG A 86 20.86 0.42 24.67
C ARG A 86 20.12 -0.07 25.92
N TRP A 87 19.87 -1.39 25.99
CA TRP A 87 19.04 -2.02 27.02
C TRP A 87 19.53 -1.76 28.47
N GLU A 88 20.84 -1.58 28.67
CA GLU A 88 21.50 -1.33 29.96
C GLU A 88 21.01 -0.06 30.66
N TYR A 89 20.53 0.91 29.89
CA TYR A 89 20.18 2.23 30.40
C TYR A 89 18.68 2.42 30.62
N MET A 90 17.87 1.42 30.26
CA MET A 90 16.41 1.53 30.22
C MET A 90 15.75 0.97 31.47
N ASN A 91 14.77 1.70 32.00
CA ASN A 91 13.86 1.18 33.03
C ASN A 91 12.93 0.11 32.41
N PRO A 92 12.50 -0.96 33.11
CA PRO A 92 11.51 -1.93 32.63
C PRO A 92 10.33 -1.37 31.81
N ASN A 93 9.77 -0.23 32.21
CA ASN A 93 8.69 0.41 31.45
C ASN A 93 9.14 0.93 30.07
N GLU A 94 10.35 1.48 29.98
CA GLU A 94 10.95 1.92 28.71
C GLU A 94 11.29 0.71 27.84
N GLN A 95 11.76 -0.38 28.44
CA GLN A 95 12.04 -1.62 27.70
C GLN A 95 10.80 -2.14 26.96
N ILE A 96 9.63 -2.13 27.60
CA ILE A 96 8.37 -2.54 26.94
C ILE A 96 8.06 -1.63 25.75
N ARG A 97 8.30 -0.33 25.87
CA ARG A 97 8.08 0.64 24.79
C ARG A 97 9.02 0.43 23.61
N PHE A 98 10.32 0.26 23.87
CA PHE A 98 11.30 -0.02 22.83
C PHE A 98 11.09 -1.39 22.18
N VAL A 99 10.60 -2.38 22.94
CA VAL A 99 10.17 -3.67 22.36
C VAL A 99 8.97 -3.48 21.43
N ASN A 100 7.94 -2.73 21.84
CA ASN A 100 6.77 -2.46 21.00
C ASN A 100 7.17 -1.70 19.72
N LEU A 101 8.03 -0.70 19.84
CA LEU A 101 8.57 0.07 18.72
C LEU A 101 9.37 -0.82 17.77
N GLY A 102 10.25 -1.68 18.30
CA GLY A 102 11.04 -2.60 17.49
C GLY A 102 10.20 -3.67 16.80
N MET A 103 9.15 -4.18 17.46
CA MET A 103 8.18 -5.09 16.84
C MET A 103 7.43 -4.41 15.69
N LEU A 104 7.03 -3.15 15.86
CA LEU A 104 6.37 -2.37 14.81
C LEU A 104 7.31 -2.10 13.62
N MET A 105 8.60 -1.83 13.86
CA MET A 105 9.61 -1.71 12.80
C MET A 105 9.83 -3.02 12.03
N ILE A 106 9.87 -4.17 12.72
CA ILE A 106 9.98 -5.48 12.06
C ILE A 106 8.75 -5.75 11.20
N PHE A 107 7.56 -5.44 11.71
CA PHE A 107 6.31 -5.63 11.00
C PHE A 107 6.22 -4.77 9.73
N THR A 108 6.51 -3.47 9.83
CA THR A 108 6.56 -2.55 8.68
C THR A 108 7.60 -2.96 7.65
N THR A 109 8.78 -3.40 8.10
CA THR A 109 9.83 -3.96 7.23
C THR A 109 9.34 -5.21 6.49
N ALA A 110 8.68 -6.15 7.17
CA ALA A 110 8.15 -7.35 6.55
C ALA A 110 7.08 -7.05 5.49
N LEU A 111 6.18 -6.09 5.78
CA LEU A 111 5.18 -5.61 4.83
C LEU A 111 5.83 -4.93 3.61
N ALA A 112 6.88 -4.12 3.83
CA ALA A 112 7.64 -3.50 2.75
C ALA A 112 8.32 -4.54 1.85
N ILE A 113 8.91 -5.59 2.43
CA ILE A 113 9.51 -6.70 1.67
C ILE A 113 8.44 -7.41 0.84
N GLY A 114 7.31 -7.76 1.45
CA GLY A 114 6.22 -8.47 0.78
C GLY A 114 5.63 -7.66 -0.37
N SER A 115 5.31 -6.39 -0.13
CA SER A 115 4.73 -5.50 -1.13
C SER A 115 5.67 -5.21 -2.30
N ALA A 116 6.94 -4.86 -2.03
CA ALA A 116 7.92 -4.61 -3.08
C ALA A 116 8.25 -5.88 -3.90
N THR A 117 8.31 -7.05 -3.25
CA THR A 117 8.48 -8.34 -3.95
C THR A 117 7.31 -8.63 -4.88
N ALA A 118 6.07 -8.46 -4.39
CA ALA A 118 4.87 -8.69 -5.17
C ALA A 118 4.77 -7.73 -6.36
N LEU A 119 5.03 -6.44 -6.14
CA LEU A 119 5.01 -5.42 -7.19
C LEU A 119 6.06 -5.71 -8.27
N ALA A 120 7.29 -6.03 -7.87
CA ALA A 120 8.36 -6.38 -8.80
C ALA A 120 8.05 -7.66 -9.58
N ALA A 121 7.44 -8.67 -8.95
CA ALA A 121 7.00 -9.90 -9.60
C ALA A 121 5.92 -9.64 -10.66
N MET A 122 4.93 -8.81 -10.33
CA MET A 122 3.89 -8.41 -11.28
C MET A 122 4.46 -7.62 -12.45
N ALA A 123 5.33 -6.65 -12.20
CA ALA A 123 5.93 -5.80 -13.22
C ALA A 123 6.85 -6.55 -14.19
N THR A 124 7.52 -7.61 -13.72
CA THR A 124 8.50 -8.37 -14.52
C THR A 124 7.97 -9.72 -15.01
N HIS A 125 6.73 -10.08 -14.68
CA HIS A 125 6.14 -11.40 -14.93
C HIS A 125 7.00 -12.58 -14.42
N ARG A 126 7.79 -12.37 -13.36
CA ARG A 126 8.61 -13.42 -12.73
C ARG A 126 7.97 -13.94 -11.45
N SER A 127 8.43 -15.09 -10.97
CA SER A 127 7.97 -15.65 -9.69
C SER A 127 8.35 -14.72 -8.52
N MET A 128 7.51 -14.66 -7.48
CA MET A 128 7.79 -13.86 -6.28
C MET A 128 9.14 -14.22 -5.65
N LEU A 129 9.51 -15.50 -5.68
CA LEU A 129 10.78 -15.95 -5.11
C LEU A 129 12.00 -15.40 -5.87
N ALA A 130 11.89 -15.23 -7.19
CA ALA A 130 12.94 -14.59 -8.00
C ALA A 130 13.08 -13.09 -7.74
N MET A 131 12.01 -12.43 -7.25
CA MET A 131 11.99 -10.99 -6.95
C MET A 131 12.21 -10.68 -5.46
N LEU A 132 12.36 -11.70 -4.61
CA LEU A 132 12.63 -11.53 -3.18
C LEU A 132 13.86 -10.64 -2.88
N PRO A 133 14.99 -10.70 -3.64
CA PRO A 133 16.12 -9.80 -3.41
C PRO A 133 15.75 -8.32 -3.54
N VAL A 134 14.87 -7.96 -4.47
CA VAL A 134 14.38 -6.58 -4.66
C VAL A 134 13.57 -6.14 -3.45
N GLY A 135 12.67 -7.01 -2.97
CA GLY A 135 11.90 -6.73 -1.76
C GLY A 135 12.77 -6.60 -0.51
N LEU A 136 13.78 -7.46 -0.35
CA LEU A 136 14.74 -7.38 0.76
C LEU A 136 15.54 -6.08 0.74
N PHE A 137 16.00 -5.64 -0.43
CA PHE A 137 16.68 -4.35 -0.59
C PHE A 137 15.78 -3.18 -0.16
N PHE A 138 14.53 -3.15 -0.66
CA PHE A 138 13.58 -2.10 -0.32
C PHE A 138 13.17 -2.13 1.15
N GLY A 139 12.92 -3.32 1.71
CA GLY A 139 12.65 -3.49 3.14
C GLY A 139 13.80 -3.03 4.02
N GLY A 140 15.03 -3.32 3.63
CA GLY A 140 16.23 -2.79 4.29
C GLY A 140 16.25 -1.27 4.30
N PHE A 141 15.93 -0.63 3.18
CA PHE A 141 15.82 0.83 3.08
C PHE A 141 14.77 1.39 4.04
N VAL A 142 13.55 0.83 4.07
CA VAL A 142 12.49 1.24 5.01
C VAL A 142 12.94 1.08 6.47
N PHE A 143 13.55 -0.05 6.79
CA PHE A 143 14.09 -0.33 8.12
C PHE A 143 15.14 0.71 8.56
N PHE A 144 16.07 1.09 7.66
CA PHE A 144 17.07 2.12 7.97
C PHE A 144 16.44 3.49 8.21
N ILE A 145 15.41 3.85 7.45
CA ILE A 145 14.68 5.09 7.70
C ILE A 145 13.98 5.04 9.06
N ASP A 146 13.26 3.96 9.37
CA ASP A 146 12.61 3.78 10.68
C ASP A 146 13.62 3.86 11.83
N ARG A 147 14.75 3.19 11.65
CA ARG A 147 15.85 3.17 12.61
C ARG A 147 16.43 4.58 12.79
N SER A 148 16.59 5.36 11.73
CA SER A 148 17.11 6.73 11.81
C SER A 148 16.21 7.64 12.66
N VAL A 149 14.88 7.48 12.53
CA VAL A 149 13.89 8.27 13.30
C VAL A 149 13.87 7.83 14.76
N THR A 150 13.87 6.53 15.02
CA THR A 150 13.81 5.98 16.38
C THR A 150 15.10 6.24 17.15
N SER A 151 16.26 6.11 16.51
CA SER A 151 17.57 6.41 17.10
C SER A 151 17.91 7.90 17.21
N TYR A 152 17.14 8.80 16.58
CA TYR A 152 17.36 10.24 16.69
C TYR A 152 17.17 10.74 18.12
N VAL A 153 18.27 10.92 18.86
CA VAL A 153 18.24 11.65 20.13
C VAL A 153 18.53 13.12 19.80
N PRO A 154 17.69 14.09 20.21
CA PRO A 154 17.96 15.50 19.98
C PRO A 154 19.33 15.84 20.57
N ASN A 155 20.27 16.18 19.70
CA ASN A 155 21.67 16.41 20.07
C ASN A 155 21.80 17.85 20.56
N TYR A 156 22.50 18.11 21.68
CA TYR A 156 22.84 19.47 22.09
C TYR A 156 23.96 19.98 21.18
N ARG A 157 23.59 20.49 20.00
CA ARG A 157 24.58 20.91 19.00
C ARG A 157 25.31 22.18 19.43
N ASN A 158 24.76 22.93 20.39
CA ASN A 158 25.23 24.26 20.79
C ASN A 158 25.52 24.38 22.31
N VAL A 159 26.34 23.49 22.87
CA VAL A 159 27.02 23.79 24.15
C VAL A 159 28.18 24.72 23.84
N ARG A 160 27.98 26.03 24.01
CA ARG A 160 29.05 27.03 23.83
C ARG A 160 29.55 27.43 25.21
N PHE A 161 30.84 27.22 25.47
CA PHE A 161 31.48 27.81 26.64
C PHE A 161 31.61 29.31 26.39
N VAL A 162 30.78 30.12 27.04
CA VAL A 162 30.86 31.58 26.96
C VAL A 162 31.66 32.05 28.17
N THR A 163 32.92 32.40 27.97
CA THR A 163 33.72 33.11 28.96
C THR A 163 33.26 34.56 28.98
N LYS A 164 32.42 34.93 29.95
CA LYS A 164 32.08 36.34 30.16
C LYS A 164 33.31 37.04 30.75
N LYS A 165 34.01 37.88 29.98
CA LYS A 165 35.04 38.80 30.46
C LYS A 165 34.42 39.87 31.36
N SER A 166 34.00 39.51 32.57
CA SER A 166 33.65 40.48 33.61
C SER A 166 34.51 40.15 34.83
N ALA A 167 35.68 40.79 34.89
CA ALA A 167 36.51 40.75 36.08
C ALA A 167 35.86 41.65 37.13
N LYS A 168 35.19 41.05 38.12
CA LYS A 168 34.76 41.77 39.32
C LYS A 168 35.96 41.82 40.27
N THR A 169 36.56 42.99 40.39
CA THR A 169 37.54 43.27 41.44
C THR A 169 36.77 43.40 42.76
N VAL A 170 36.93 42.43 43.66
CA VAL A 170 36.41 42.53 45.02
C VAL A 170 37.56 43.00 45.91
N LYS A 171 37.43 44.21 46.49
CA LYS A 171 38.40 44.70 47.48
C LYS A 171 38.15 43.99 48.80
N ALA A 172 39.09 43.13 49.19
CA ALA A 172 39.17 42.52 50.51
C ALA A 172 40.26 43.23 51.35
N PRO A 173 40.17 43.23 52.68
CA PRO A 173 41.07 43.99 53.57
C PRO A 173 42.53 43.49 53.60
N LEU A 174 42.92 42.51 52.77
CA LEU A 174 44.25 41.92 52.71
C LEU A 174 44.90 41.94 51.30
N GLY A 175 44.40 42.80 50.40
CA GLY A 175 44.95 43.00 49.06
C GLY A 175 43.96 42.66 47.94
N GLU A 176 44.12 43.36 46.80
CA GLU A 176 43.26 43.16 45.62
C GLU A 176 43.52 41.79 44.98
N VAL A 177 42.58 40.86 45.14
CA VAL A 177 42.59 39.58 44.44
C VAL A 177 41.65 39.68 43.24
N LYS A 178 42.21 39.72 42.02
CA LYS A 178 41.45 39.54 40.78
C LYS A 178 41.01 38.08 40.69
N LEU A 179 39.74 37.82 41.01
CA LEU A 179 39.11 36.53 40.74
C LEU A 179 38.92 36.39 39.23
N PRO A 180 39.37 35.28 38.61
CA PRO A 180 39.18 35.08 37.18
C PRO A 180 37.69 34.93 36.87
N SER A 181 37.31 35.45 35.71
CA SER A 181 35.95 35.48 35.19
C SER A 181 35.24 34.13 35.33
N GLU A 182 34.03 34.17 35.88
CA GLU A 182 33.17 33.00 36.04
C GLU A 182 32.83 32.40 34.66
N THR A 183 33.41 31.25 34.33
CA THR A 183 33.08 30.53 33.09
C THR A 183 31.73 29.84 33.28
N THR A 184 30.64 30.52 32.93
CA THR A 184 29.30 29.95 32.97
C THR A 184 29.02 29.14 31.71
N LEU A 185 28.61 27.89 31.88
CA LEU A 185 28.25 26.98 30.79
C LEU A 185 26.82 27.33 30.32
N GLU A 186 26.71 28.13 29.26
CA GLU A 186 25.42 28.45 28.65
C GLU A 186 25.02 27.30 27.72
N VAL A 187 24.11 26.45 28.20
CA VAL A 187 23.45 25.46 27.34
C VAL A 187 22.35 26.18 26.57
N LYS A 188 22.67 26.69 25.39
CA LYS A 188 21.65 27.26 24.51
C LYS A 188 20.80 26.11 23.98
N LYS A 189 19.54 26.04 24.43
CA LYS A 189 18.56 25.10 23.89
C LYS A 189 18.39 25.42 22.40
N ASP A 190 18.55 24.42 21.54
CA ASP A 190 18.38 24.62 20.10
C ASP A 190 16.99 25.21 19.82
N PRO A 191 16.86 26.10 18.81
CA PRO A 191 15.58 26.68 18.46
C PRO A 191 14.58 25.55 18.12
N PRO A 192 13.31 25.69 18.52
CA PRO A 192 12.27 24.70 18.21
C PRO A 192 12.11 24.61 16.69
N GLY A 193 12.77 23.63 16.06
CA GLY A 193 12.80 23.52 14.60
C GLY A 193 13.91 22.63 14.03
N HIS A 194 14.99 22.37 14.77
CA HIS A 194 16.16 21.67 14.22
C HIS A 194 15.97 20.15 14.00
N GLY A 195 14.85 19.58 14.46
CA GLY A 195 14.49 18.16 14.23
C GLY A 195 13.79 17.87 12.90
N TRP A 196 13.31 18.90 12.20
CA TRP A 196 12.58 18.75 10.95
C TRP A 196 13.42 18.17 9.80
N GLY A 197 14.75 18.32 9.85
CA GLY A 197 15.64 17.73 8.83
C GLY A 197 15.62 16.20 8.79
N VAL A 198 15.25 15.53 9.89
CA VAL A 198 15.16 14.07 9.96
C VAL A 198 13.70 13.60 9.86
N ILE A 199 12.77 14.34 10.48
CA ILE A 199 11.35 13.98 10.50
C ILE A 199 10.66 14.31 9.17
N GLY A 200 11.03 15.44 8.55
CA GLY A 200 10.41 15.94 7.32
C GLY A 200 10.46 14.95 6.15
N PRO A 201 11.66 14.44 5.76
CA PRO A 201 11.76 13.44 4.70
C PRO A 201 10.92 12.20 4.97
N ARG A 202 10.79 11.78 6.23
CA ARG A 202 9.96 10.63 6.61
C ARG A 202 8.47 10.89 6.37
N ILE A 203 7.97 12.05 6.80
CA ILE A 203 6.57 12.42 6.57
C ILE A 203 6.28 12.46 5.07
N ALA A 204 7.17 13.06 4.28
CA ALA A 204 7.02 13.10 2.82
C ALA A 204 6.96 11.69 2.21
N ILE A 205 7.87 10.79 2.59
CA ILE A 205 7.89 9.40 2.11
C ILE A 205 6.63 8.65 2.54
N ALA A 206 6.19 8.80 3.80
CA ALA A 206 4.97 8.14 4.30
C ALA A 206 3.71 8.61 3.56
N VAL A 207 3.60 9.91 3.26
CA VAL A 207 2.48 10.44 2.47
C VAL A 207 2.51 9.85 1.06
N VAL A 208 3.64 9.87 0.36
CA VAL A 208 3.74 9.31 -1.00
C VAL A 208 3.48 7.80 -1.01
N ALA A 209 4.05 7.06 -0.07
CA ALA A 209 3.86 5.61 0.05
C ALA A 209 2.39 5.26 0.35
N SER A 210 1.76 5.96 1.30
CA SER A 210 0.35 5.71 1.65
C SER A 210 -0.59 5.95 0.48
N LEU A 211 -0.36 7.01 -0.32
CA LEU A 211 -1.15 7.30 -1.52
C LEU A 211 -0.95 6.23 -2.59
N LEU A 212 0.30 5.83 -2.86
CA LEU A 212 0.61 4.82 -3.87
C LEU A 212 0.04 3.44 -3.51
N VAL A 213 0.26 2.99 -2.27
CA VAL A 213 -0.24 1.69 -1.80
C VAL A 213 -1.76 1.69 -1.75
N SER A 214 -2.37 2.80 -1.33
CA SER A 214 -3.82 2.95 -1.33
C SER A 214 -4.40 2.74 -2.74
N GLU A 215 -3.78 3.33 -3.76
CA GLU A 215 -4.26 3.21 -5.15
C GLU A 215 -4.20 1.77 -5.67
N ILE A 216 -3.12 1.05 -5.38
CA ILE A 216 -2.93 -0.36 -5.79
C ILE A 216 -3.97 -1.25 -5.10
N VAL A 217 -4.22 -1.05 -3.80
CA VAL A 217 -5.19 -1.84 -3.05
C VAL A 217 -6.62 -1.56 -3.53
N LEU A 218 -6.95 -0.29 -3.76
CA LEU A 218 -8.27 0.11 -4.26
C LEU A 218 -8.55 -0.46 -5.65
N THR A 219 -7.61 -0.34 -6.57
CA THR A 219 -7.75 -0.91 -7.91
C THR A 219 -7.91 -2.43 -7.89
N TYR A 220 -7.38 -3.12 -6.86
CA TYR A 220 -7.60 -4.55 -6.64
C TYR A 220 -8.98 -4.88 -6.05
N ILE A 221 -9.45 -4.11 -5.07
CA ILE A 221 -10.77 -4.30 -4.45
C ILE A 221 -11.90 -4.01 -5.44
N PHE A 222 -11.72 -2.98 -6.27
CA PHE A 222 -12.73 -2.49 -7.20
C PHE A 222 -12.55 -3.04 -8.64
N GLN A 223 -11.81 -4.14 -8.85
CA GLN A 223 -11.54 -4.67 -10.19
C GLN A 223 -12.81 -4.93 -11.01
N ASP A 224 -13.82 -5.52 -10.38
CA ASP A 224 -15.08 -5.86 -11.08
C ASP A 224 -15.87 -4.61 -11.47
N LEU A 225 -15.91 -3.60 -10.59
CA LEU A 225 -16.60 -2.34 -10.84
C LEU A 225 -15.87 -1.49 -11.90
N ILE A 226 -14.54 -1.49 -11.88
CA ILE A 226 -13.72 -0.88 -12.93
C ILE A 226 -13.94 -1.60 -14.26
N GLY A 227 -14.02 -2.94 -14.24
CA GLY A 227 -14.32 -3.75 -15.43
C GLY A 227 -15.66 -3.40 -16.05
N GLN A 228 -16.72 -3.34 -15.23
CA GLN A 228 -18.06 -2.95 -15.69
C GLN A 228 -18.10 -1.54 -16.25
N GLN A 229 -17.46 -0.57 -15.57
CA GLN A 229 -17.40 0.80 -16.05
C GLN A 229 -16.63 0.91 -17.37
N LEU A 230 -15.50 0.19 -17.49
CA LEU A 230 -14.70 0.14 -18.71
C LEU A 230 -15.48 -0.48 -19.87
N ASP A 231 -16.25 -1.53 -19.61
CA ASP A 231 -17.12 -2.16 -20.62
C ASP A 231 -18.26 -1.21 -21.05
N ASN A 232 -18.83 -0.44 -20.12
CA ASN A 232 -19.84 0.57 -20.43
C ASN A 232 -19.25 1.72 -21.28
N ASP A 233 -18.10 2.25 -20.88
CA ASP A 233 -17.45 3.38 -21.55
C ASP A 233 -16.96 2.95 -22.95
N HIS A 234 -16.35 1.76 -23.08
CA HIS A 234 -15.99 1.20 -24.37
C HIS A 234 -17.20 0.83 -25.21
N GLY A 235 -18.26 0.30 -24.61
CA GLY A 235 -19.52 -0.01 -25.31
C GLY A 235 -20.13 1.24 -25.93
N ALA A 236 -20.16 2.36 -25.20
CA ALA A 236 -20.63 3.65 -25.70
C ALA A 236 -19.75 4.19 -26.84
N GLN A 237 -18.42 4.10 -26.71
CA GLN A 237 -17.49 4.52 -27.76
C GLN A 237 -17.59 3.67 -29.03
N ILE A 238 -17.66 2.35 -28.90
CA ILE A 238 -17.85 1.42 -30.01
C ILE A 238 -19.17 1.73 -30.73
N THR A 239 -20.25 1.92 -29.97
CA THR A 239 -21.57 2.26 -30.55
C THR A 239 -21.50 3.56 -31.34
N THR A 240 -20.91 4.61 -30.76
CA THR A 240 -20.77 5.92 -31.42
C THR A 240 -19.93 5.83 -32.69
N ALA A 241 -18.83 5.07 -32.66
CA ALA A 241 -17.97 4.85 -33.83
C ALA A 241 -18.68 4.05 -34.92
N GLN A 242 -19.44 3.01 -34.55
CA GLN A 242 -20.24 2.22 -35.48
C GLN A 242 -21.34 3.07 -36.15
N GLU A 243 -22.04 3.92 -35.39
CA GLU A 243 -23.04 4.84 -35.95
C GLU A 243 -22.45 5.88 -36.92
N ARG A 244 -21.22 6.33 -36.67
CA ARG A 244 -20.51 7.22 -37.61
C ARG A 244 -20.20 6.51 -38.93
N LEU A 245 -19.70 5.28 -38.85
CA LEU A 245 -19.48 4.44 -40.04
C LEU A 245 -20.79 4.17 -40.77
N ASP A 246 -21.87 3.86 -40.05
CA ASP A 246 -23.17 3.59 -40.68
C ASP A 246 -23.70 4.81 -41.45
N ARG A 247 -23.57 6.02 -40.88
CA ARG A 247 -23.95 7.26 -41.57
C ARG A 247 -23.09 7.52 -42.80
N GLU A 248 -21.78 7.35 -42.69
CA GLU A 248 -20.84 7.54 -43.81
C GLU A 248 -21.16 6.59 -44.97
N TYR A 249 -21.29 5.29 -44.69
CA TYR A 249 -21.55 4.29 -45.73
C TYR A 249 -22.97 4.36 -46.28
N LYS A 250 -23.96 4.76 -45.47
CA LYS A 250 -25.31 5.03 -45.97
C LYS A 250 -25.29 6.14 -47.02
N GLY A 251 -24.49 7.20 -46.82
CA GLY A 251 -24.29 8.25 -47.81
C GLY A 251 -23.67 7.74 -49.12
N ARG A 252 -22.75 6.78 -49.04
CA ARG A 252 -22.07 6.18 -50.21
C ARG A 252 -22.94 5.16 -50.97
N VAL A 253 -23.79 4.41 -50.26
CA VAL A 253 -24.68 3.39 -50.85
C VAL A 253 -25.92 4.02 -51.48
N GLN A 254 -26.41 5.12 -50.93
CA GLN A 254 -27.65 5.78 -51.39
C GLN A 254 -27.71 6.11 -52.90
N PRO A 255 -26.67 6.64 -53.57
CA PRO A 255 -26.75 6.92 -55.01
C PRO A 255 -26.98 5.65 -55.85
N PHE A 256 -26.29 4.55 -55.53
CA PHE A 256 -26.46 3.25 -56.21
C PHE A 256 -27.87 2.68 -56.00
N GLN A 257 -28.36 2.77 -54.75
CA GLN A 257 -29.72 2.32 -54.43
C GLN A 257 -30.78 3.13 -55.18
N ARG A 258 -30.61 4.46 -55.28
CA ARG A 258 -31.54 5.33 -56.03
C ARG A 258 -31.64 4.96 -57.51
N GLU A 259 -30.55 4.51 -58.14
CA GLU A 259 -30.59 4.06 -59.54
C GLU A 259 -31.41 2.77 -59.70
N ILE A 260 -31.21 1.79 -58.80
CA ILE A 260 -31.98 0.54 -58.78
C ILE A 260 -33.46 0.85 -58.51
N ASP A 261 -33.76 1.67 -57.50
CA ASP A 261 -35.12 2.04 -57.13
C ASP A 261 -35.84 2.80 -58.26
N LYS A 262 -35.12 3.64 -59.01
CA LYS A 262 -35.66 4.35 -60.17
C LYS A 262 -36.05 3.36 -61.28
N ALA A 263 -35.22 2.35 -61.56
CA ALA A 263 -35.52 1.32 -62.54
C ALA A 263 -36.71 0.46 -62.10
N LYS A 264 -36.74 0.01 -60.84
CA LYS A 264 -37.85 -0.77 -60.25
C LYS A 264 -39.17 -0.01 -60.27
N LYS A 265 -39.13 1.30 -59.96
CA LYS A 265 -40.32 2.16 -60.03
C LYS A 265 -40.84 2.29 -61.46
N TYR A 266 -39.97 2.32 -62.46
CA TYR A 266 -40.37 2.33 -63.86
C TYR A 266 -40.97 0.98 -64.29
N GLU A 267 -40.33 -0.14 -63.94
CA GLU A 267 -40.86 -1.48 -64.18
C GLU A 267 -42.26 -1.67 -63.55
N GLY A 268 -42.44 -1.23 -62.29
CA GLY A 268 -43.74 -1.28 -61.61
C GLY A 268 -44.83 -0.52 -62.36
N LYS A 269 -44.54 0.70 -62.85
CA LYS A 269 -45.49 1.47 -63.68
C LYS A 269 -45.89 0.73 -64.95
N VAL A 270 -44.91 0.18 -65.68
CA VAL A 270 -45.18 -0.56 -66.92
C VAL A 270 -45.95 -1.85 -66.64
N ALA A 271 -45.68 -2.51 -65.51
CA ALA A 271 -46.43 -3.69 -65.08
C ALA A 271 -47.89 -3.36 -64.73
N ASP A 272 -48.13 -2.23 -64.06
CA ASP A 272 -49.48 -1.74 -63.75
C ASP A 272 -50.26 -1.39 -65.04
N ASP A 273 -49.62 -0.68 -65.99
CA ASP A 273 -50.21 -0.34 -67.28
C ASP A 273 -50.53 -1.60 -68.12
N TYR A 274 -49.61 -2.57 -68.13
CA TYR A 274 -49.82 -3.88 -68.76
C TYR A 274 -51.03 -4.59 -68.16
N ALA A 275 -51.11 -4.69 -66.83
CA ALA A 275 -52.22 -5.35 -66.14
C ALA A 275 -53.56 -4.63 -66.37
N ALA A 276 -53.55 -3.29 -66.43
CA ALA A 276 -54.74 -2.51 -66.74
C ALA A 276 -55.25 -2.78 -68.18
N ARG A 277 -54.35 -2.83 -69.17
CA ARG A 277 -54.74 -3.12 -70.55
C ARG A 277 -55.10 -4.59 -70.80
N GLU A 278 -54.47 -5.51 -70.10
CA GLU A 278 -54.85 -6.93 -70.11
C GLU A 278 -56.27 -7.12 -69.58
N ARG A 279 -56.63 -6.48 -68.46
CA ARG A 279 -58.01 -6.47 -67.96
C ARG A 279 -59.01 -5.93 -68.99
N GLN A 280 -58.67 -4.84 -69.68
CA GLN A 280 -59.53 -4.26 -70.71
C GLN A 280 -59.70 -5.20 -71.92
N ALA A 281 -58.61 -5.80 -72.42
CA ALA A 281 -58.66 -6.74 -73.54
C ALA A 281 -59.51 -7.98 -73.19
N ASN A 282 -59.32 -8.55 -72.00
CA ASN A 282 -60.10 -9.68 -71.51
C ASN A 282 -61.58 -9.32 -71.34
N CYS A 283 -61.86 -8.11 -70.88
CA CYS A 283 -63.22 -7.62 -70.69
C CYS A 283 -63.99 -7.50 -72.03
N GLN A 284 -63.34 -7.02 -73.09
CA GLN A 284 -63.93 -6.96 -74.44
C GLN A 284 -64.14 -8.36 -75.04
N LEU A 285 -63.22 -9.29 -74.77
CA LEU A 285 -63.30 -10.66 -75.28
C LEU A 285 -64.42 -11.47 -74.61
N GLN A 286 -64.59 -11.30 -73.30
CA GLN A 286 -65.58 -12.04 -72.48
C GLN A 286 -66.96 -11.35 -72.43
N GLY A 287 -67.08 -10.12 -72.92
CA GLY A 287 -68.34 -9.36 -72.91
C GLY A 287 -68.72 -8.74 -71.55
N SER A 288 -67.80 -8.65 -70.60
CA SER A 288 -68.09 -8.08 -69.27
C SER A 288 -68.18 -6.54 -69.28
N CYS A 289 -67.84 -5.88 -70.39
CA CYS A 289 -68.00 -4.44 -70.61
C CYS A 289 -68.70 -4.09 -71.94
N GLY A 290 -69.53 -5.00 -72.47
CA GLY A 290 -70.31 -4.77 -73.69
C GLY A 290 -70.59 -6.03 -74.49
N LEU A 291 -70.78 -5.89 -75.81
CA LEU A 291 -70.94 -7.04 -76.71
C LEU A 291 -69.60 -7.80 -76.81
N ALA A 292 -69.63 -9.10 -76.50
CA ALA A 292 -68.46 -9.96 -76.59
C ALA A 292 -67.99 -10.12 -78.04
N GLY A 293 -66.69 -9.96 -78.28
CA GLY A 293 -66.10 -10.31 -79.57
C GLY A 293 -64.76 -9.63 -79.88
N ALA A 294 -64.07 -10.18 -80.88
CA ALA A 294 -62.81 -9.63 -81.41
C ALA A 294 -63.05 -8.44 -82.36
N GLY A 295 -63.75 -7.42 -81.86
CA GLY A 295 -64.02 -6.18 -82.61
C GLY A 295 -62.80 -5.25 -82.70
N PRO A 296 -62.93 -4.09 -83.38
CA PRO A 296 -61.83 -3.12 -83.55
C PRO A 296 -61.18 -2.68 -82.23
N LEU A 297 -61.98 -2.49 -81.18
CA LEU A 297 -61.50 -2.13 -79.84
C LEU A 297 -60.63 -3.23 -79.19
N PHE A 298 -60.95 -4.49 -79.43
CA PHE A 298 -60.13 -5.62 -78.96
C PHE A 298 -58.79 -5.65 -79.71
N THR A 299 -58.80 -5.43 -81.03
CA THR A 299 -57.58 -5.40 -81.86
C THR A 299 -56.66 -4.27 -81.42
N GLU A 300 -57.20 -3.07 -81.14
CA GLU A 300 -56.43 -1.94 -80.61
C GLU A 300 -55.84 -2.26 -79.23
N ALA A 301 -56.65 -2.82 -78.32
CA ALA A 301 -56.18 -3.23 -77.00
C ALA A 301 -55.08 -4.31 -77.09
N LYS A 302 -55.22 -5.28 -77.99
CA LYS A 302 -54.22 -6.34 -78.23
C LYS A 302 -52.90 -5.76 -78.77
N ASN A 303 -52.95 -4.90 -79.77
CA ASN A 303 -51.77 -4.22 -80.30
C ASN A 303 -51.05 -3.40 -79.22
N SER A 304 -51.81 -2.69 -78.38
CA SER A 304 -51.25 -1.94 -77.25
C SER A 304 -50.62 -2.85 -76.18
N LEU A 305 -51.20 -4.03 -75.95
CA LEU A 305 -50.71 -5.02 -75.00
C LEU A 305 -49.40 -5.66 -75.48
N ASP A 306 -49.28 -5.95 -76.77
CA ASP A 306 -48.04 -6.47 -77.36
C ASP A 306 -46.91 -5.42 -77.29
N ALA A 307 -47.21 -4.14 -77.49
CA ALA A 307 -46.27 -3.04 -77.27
C ALA A 307 -45.85 -2.93 -75.78
N LEU A 308 -46.81 -2.98 -74.85
CA LEU A 308 -46.55 -2.99 -73.41
C LEU A 308 -45.76 -4.23 -72.97
N ARG A 309 -45.93 -5.38 -73.63
CA ARG A 309 -45.13 -6.59 -73.35
C ARG A 309 -43.66 -6.36 -73.68
N GLN A 310 -43.36 -5.73 -74.82
CA GLN A 310 -41.99 -5.36 -75.18
C GLN A 310 -41.42 -4.33 -74.20
N GLN A 311 -42.22 -3.31 -73.84
CA GLN A 311 -41.81 -2.29 -72.86
C GLN A 311 -41.57 -2.89 -71.47
N LYS A 312 -42.40 -3.85 -71.04
CA LYS A 312 -42.23 -4.57 -69.77
C LYS A 312 -40.93 -5.37 -69.78
N LYS A 313 -40.62 -6.06 -70.88
CA LYS A 313 -39.34 -6.77 -71.04
C LYS A 313 -38.16 -5.79 -70.97
N GLN A 314 -38.23 -4.66 -71.69
CA GLN A 314 -37.17 -3.63 -71.64
C GLN A 314 -37.02 -3.02 -70.24
N ALA A 315 -38.12 -2.81 -69.51
CA ALA A 315 -38.09 -2.30 -68.14
C ALA A 315 -37.46 -3.32 -67.18
N HIS A 316 -37.78 -4.61 -67.34
CA HIS A 316 -37.17 -5.70 -66.59
C HIS A 316 -35.66 -5.79 -66.88
N ASP A 317 -35.26 -5.81 -68.15
CA ASP A 317 -33.86 -5.84 -68.57
C ASP A 317 -33.10 -4.61 -68.02
N ALA A 318 -33.75 -3.45 -67.91
CA ALA A 318 -33.18 -2.25 -67.30
C ALA A 318 -32.96 -2.39 -65.78
N VAL A 319 -33.86 -3.07 -65.06
CA VAL A 319 -33.66 -3.40 -63.63
C VAL A 319 -32.49 -4.36 -63.47
N VAL A 320 -32.47 -5.46 -64.24
CA VAL A 320 -31.38 -6.44 -64.21
C VAL A 320 -30.03 -5.76 -64.47
N LYS A 321 -29.95 -4.92 -65.51
CA LYS A 321 -28.73 -4.18 -65.83
C LYS A 321 -28.32 -3.19 -64.74
N ALA A 322 -29.28 -2.54 -64.08
CA ALA A 322 -29.00 -1.64 -62.96
C ALA A 322 -28.48 -2.43 -61.74
N GLU A 323 -29.06 -3.58 -61.44
CA GLU A 323 -28.61 -4.47 -60.36
C GLU A 323 -27.23 -5.05 -60.66
N GLU A 324 -26.98 -5.62 -61.84
CA GLU A 324 -25.66 -6.14 -62.24
C GLU A 324 -24.55 -5.09 -62.13
N LYS A 325 -24.86 -3.83 -62.47
CA LYS A 325 -23.91 -2.71 -62.40
C LYS A 325 -23.67 -2.24 -60.96
N ASN A 326 -24.72 -2.07 -60.17
CA ASN A 326 -24.67 -1.35 -58.91
C ASN A 326 -24.60 -2.26 -57.67
N GLN A 327 -25.16 -3.46 -57.74
CA GLN A 327 -25.19 -4.40 -56.61
C GLN A 327 -23.79 -4.81 -56.13
N PRO A 328 -22.81 -5.12 -57.01
CA PRO A 328 -21.46 -5.46 -56.56
C PRO A 328 -20.77 -4.35 -55.79
N GLU A 329 -21.03 -3.07 -56.14
CA GLU A 329 -20.45 -1.93 -55.43
C GLU A 329 -21.14 -1.71 -54.08
N ILE A 330 -22.46 -1.91 -53.99
CA ILE A 330 -23.19 -1.92 -52.72
C ILE A 330 -22.65 -3.01 -51.79
N ASP A 331 -22.46 -4.23 -52.31
CA ASP A 331 -21.94 -5.36 -51.55
C ASP A 331 -20.50 -5.11 -51.09
N ARG A 332 -19.65 -4.55 -51.96
CA ARG A 332 -18.29 -4.13 -51.62
C ARG A 332 -18.27 -3.09 -50.51
N LEU A 333 -19.12 -2.07 -50.58
CA LEU A 333 -19.22 -1.01 -49.57
C LEU A 333 -19.70 -1.57 -48.22
N ASN A 334 -20.69 -2.45 -48.23
CA ASN A 334 -21.16 -3.13 -47.03
C ASN A 334 -20.06 -4.01 -46.41
N ALA A 335 -19.32 -4.76 -47.24
CA ALA A 335 -18.20 -5.56 -46.77
C ALA A 335 -17.05 -4.69 -46.20
N GLU A 336 -16.74 -3.54 -46.80
CA GLU A 336 -15.75 -2.60 -46.26
C GLU A 336 -16.20 -2.01 -44.91
N ARG A 337 -17.47 -1.60 -44.81
CA ARG A 337 -18.09 -1.14 -43.56
C ARG A 337 -17.93 -2.20 -42.46
N ASP A 338 -18.28 -3.44 -42.75
CA ASP A 338 -18.25 -4.52 -41.76
C ASP A 338 -16.82 -4.86 -41.33
N ARG A 339 -15.86 -4.82 -42.26
CA ARG A 339 -14.41 -4.93 -41.94
C ARG A 339 -13.93 -3.78 -41.05
N ARG A 340 -14.42 -2.55 -41.27
CA ARG A 340 -14.07 -1.41 -40.41
C ARG A 340 -14.72 -1.52 -39.04
N LYS A 341 -15.97 -1.98 -38.95
CA LYS A 341 -16.65 -2.23 -37.67
C LYS A 341 -15.91 -3.27 -36.84
N THR A 342 -15.48 -4.38 -37.43
CA THR A 342 -14.70 -5.40 -36.71
C THR A 342 -13.34 -4.86 -36.27
N LYS A 343 -12.68 -4.04 -37.10
CA LYS A 343 -11.44 -3.36 -36.72
C LYS A 343 -11.62 -2.39 -35.54
N VAL A 344 -12.68 -1.58 -35.52
CA VAL A 344 -12.98 -0.69 -34.39
C VAL A 344 -13.17 -1.50 -33.10
N VAL A 345 -13.89 -2.62 -33.16
CA VAL A 345 -14.09 -3.51 -31.99
C VAL A 345 -12.77 -4.13 -31.54
N SER A 346 -11.93 -4.62 -32.47
CA SER A 346 -10.64 -5.21 -32.12
C SER A 346 -9.65 -4.19 -31.54
N ASP A 347 -9.59 -3.00 -32.14
CA ASP A 347 -8.66 -1.94 -31.74
C ASP A 347 -9.06 -1.40 -30.36
N THR A 348 -10.36 -1.20 -30.11
CA THR A 348 -10.88 -0.74 -28.80
C THR A 348 -10.73 -1.81 -27.73
N GLY A 349 -10.96 -3.08 -28.07
CA GLY A 349 -10.78 -4.21 -27.14
C GLY A 349 -9.32 -4.46 -26.75
N ALA A 350 -8.36 -4.01 -27.55
CA ALA A 350 -6.92 -4.11 -27.28
C ALA A 350 -6.39 -3.02 -26.32
N VAL A 351 -7.10 -1.89 -26.16
CA VAL A 351 -6.70 -0.80 -25.24
C VAL A 351 -7.06 -1.10 -23.78
N LYS A 352 -6.96 -2.36 -23.34
CA LYS A 352 -7.05 -2.78 -21.92
C LYS A 352 -5.79 -2.43 -21.12
N GLY A 353 -5.18 -1.28 -21.43
CA GLY A 353 -3.98 -0.79 -20.78
C GLY A 353 -4.25 -0.38 -19.33
N LEU A 354 -3.19 -0.35 -18.52
CA LEU A 354 -3.24 0.13 -17.13
C LEU A 354 -3.83 1.55 -17.03
N LEU A 355 -3.56 2.40 -18.02
CA LEU A 355 -4.07 3.77 -18.12
C LEU A 355 -5.60 3.83 -18.25
N ALA A 356 -6.21 2.96 -19.05
CA ALA A 356 -7.66 2.92 -19.22
C ALA A 356 -8.36 2.48 -17.93
N LYS A 357 -7.73 1.57 -17.16
CA LYS A 357 -8.20 1.18 -15.83
C LYS A 357 -8.11 2.33 -14.83
N GLU A 358 -7.04 3.14 -14.90
CA GLU A 358 -6.88 4.31 -14.05
C GLU A 358 -7.92 5.39 -14.37
N GLU A 359 -8.16 5.67 -15.65
CA GLU A 359 -9.18 6.63 -16.08
C GLU A 359 -10.59 6.19 -15.67
N ALA A 360 -10.94 4.92 -15.88
CA ALA A 360 -12.21 4.35 -15.44
C ALA A 360 -12.36 4.39 -13.90
N PHE A 361 -11.28 4.11 -13.17
CA PHE A 361 -11.27 4.21 -11.70
C PHE A 361 -11.45 5.66 -11.21
N TRP A 362 -10.86 6.64 -11.91
CA TRP A 362 -11.03 8.05 -11.59
C TRP A 362 -12.46 8.52 -11.92
N SER A 363 -13.02 8.10 -13.06
CA SER A 363 -14.43 8.34 -13.37
C SER A 363 -15.36 7.79 -12.27
N LEU A 364 -15.10 6.55 -11.82
CA LEU A 364 -15.86 5.89 -10.76
C LEU A 364 -15.73 6.59 -9.39
N THR A 365 -14.54 7.09 -9.06
CA THR A 365 -14.31 7.80 -7.80
C THR A 365 -15.01 9.16 -7.78
N LYS A 366 -15.15 9.84 -8.95
CA LYS A 366 -15.91 11.09 -9.06
C LYS A 366 -17.43 10.85 -8.98
N SER A 367 -17.92 9.76 -9.57
CA SER A 367 -19.35 9.46 -9.62
C SER A 367 -19.89 8.84 -8.32
N SER A 368 -19.06 8.08 -7.60
CA SER A 368 -19.45 7.41 -6.35
C SER A 368 -18.73 8.00 -5.14
N GLY A 369 -19.47 8.74 -4.31
CA GLY A 369 -18.96 9.26 -3.03
C GLY A 369 -18.49 8.16 -2.07
N VAL A 370 -19.02 6.94 -2.20
CA VAL A 370 -18.59 5.77 -1.41
C VAL A 370 -17.17 5.35 -1.78
N VAL A 371 -16.85 5.29 -3.08
CA VAL A 371 -15.50 4.94 -3.55
C VAL A 371 -14.49 6.00 -3.10
N LEU A 372 -14.85 7.28 -3.18
CA LEU A 372 -14.03 8.38 -2.65
C LEU A 372 -13.82 8.26 -1.14
N PHE A 373 -14.87 7.94 -0.38
CA PHE A 373 -14.77 7.72 1.07
C PHE A 373 -13.78 6.61 1.41
N PHE A 374 -13.90 5.43 0.77
CA PHE A 374 -12.96 4.33 0.99
C PHE A 374 -11.53 4.70 0.56
N ARG A 375 -11.38 5.46 -0.53
CA ARG A 375 -10.07 5.95 -0.99
C ARG A 375 -9.38 6.82 0.05
N VAL A 376 -10.08 7.82 0.58
CA VAL A 376 -9.54 8.71 1.61
C VAL A 376 -9.30 7.96 2.92
N MET A 377 -10.26 7.11 3.34
CA MET A 377 -10.16 6.35 4.58
C MET A 377 -8.96 5.38 4.56
N LEU A 378 -8.77 4.63 3.46
CA LEU A 378 -7.66 3.68 3.33
C LEU A 378 -6.31 4.41 3.30
N ALA A 379 -6.21 5.51 2.55
CA ALA A 379 -5.01 6.34 2.52
C ALA A 379 -4.66 6.89 3.91
N LEU A 380 -5.64 7.41 4.65
CA LEU A 380 -5.44 7.90 6.03
C LEU A 380 -5.07 6.77 7.00
N LEU A 381 -5.65 5.58 6.85
CA LEU A 381 -5.33 4.42 7.68
C LEU A 381 -3.87 3.98 7.45
N LEU A 382 -3.45 3.87 6.19
CA LEU A 382 -2.06 3.54 5.83
C LEU A 382 -1.09 4.61 6.32
N LEU A 383 -1.43 5.88 6.13
CA LEU A 383 -0.65 7.00 6.63
C LEU A 383 -0.52 6.97 8.16
N ALA A 384 -1.59 6.64 8.89
CA ALA A 384 -1.57 6.54 10.35
C ALA A 384 -0.66 5.40 10.84
N ILE A 385 -0.64 4.26 10.14
CA ILE A 385 0.26 3.15 10.44
C ILE A 385 1.72 3.57 10.26
N ASP A 386 2.04 4.24 9.14
CA ASP A 386 3.41 4.68 8.83
C ASP A 386 3.91 5.84 9.69
N LEU A 387 2.99 6.71 10.14
CA LEU A 387 3.29 7.81 11.06
C LEU A 387 3.28 7.37 12.53
N SER A 388 2.81 6.17 12.86
CA SER A 388 2.74 5.67 14.23
C SER A 388 4.07 5.79 15.00
N PRO A 389 5.25 5.43 14.45
CA PRO A 389 6.53 5.65 15.13
C PRO A 389 6.81 7.12 15.47
N ILE A 390 6.46 8.04 14.56
CA ILE A 390 6.67 9.48 14.74
C ILE A 390 5.71 10.02 15.80
N ILE A 391 4.42 9.70 15.68
CA ILE A 391 3.39 10.11 16.63
C ILE A 391 3.73 9.58 18.02
N TYR A 392 4.17 8.32 18.11
CA TYR A 392 4.61 7.70 19.35
C TYR A 392 5.77 8.48 19.98
N LYS A 393 6.79 8.82 19.20
CA LYS A 393 7.96 9.56 19.68
C LYS A 393 7.63 11.00 20.08
N LEU A 394 6.75 11.68 19.35
CA LEU A 394 6.31 13.04 19.66
C LEU A 394 5.39 13.11 20.88
N SER A 395 4.61 12.05 21.13
CA SER A 395 3.63 12.02 22.23
C SER A 395 4.27 11.76 23.60
N HIS A 396 5.47 11.17 23.65
CA HIS A 396 6.12 10.80 24.90
C HIS A 396 7.19 11.83 25.30
N LYS A 397 7.13 12.30 26.56
CA LYS A 397 8.16 13.17 27.13
C LYS A 397 9.52 12.47 27.14
N ALA A 398 10.58 13.23 26.91
CA ALA A 398 11.96 12.75 26.82
C ALA A 398 12.31 11.78 27.97
N GLU A 399 12.65 10.55 27.60
CA GLU A 399 12.77 9.40 28.52
C GLU A 399 14.08 9.42 29.33
N VAL A 400 14.17 8.60 30.39
CA VAL A 400 15.38 8.44 31.21
C VAL A 400 16.52 7.90 30.34
N HIS A 401 16.22 7.03 29.38
CA HIS A 401 17.17 6.60 28.36
C HIS A 401 17.74 7.79 27.59
N ASP A 402 16.88 8.63 27.01
CA ASP A 402 17.32 9.82 26.27
C ASP A 402 18.12 10.76 27.17
N GLN A 403 17.78 10.90 28.46
CA GLN A 403 18.54 11.71 29.41
C GLN A 403 19.94 11.15 29.63
N ARG A 404 20.09 9.83 29.75
CA ARG A 404 21.39 9.19 29.95
C ARG A 404 22.26 9.23 28.70
N VAL A 405 21.69 8.98 27.53
CA VAL A 405 22.40 9.12 26.25
C VAL A 405 22.84 10.58 26.04
N ARG A 406 21.99 11.54 26.43
CA ARG A 406 22.35 12.96 26.46
C ARG A 406 23.52 13.26 27.42
N ASP A 407 23.51 12.69 28.63
CA ASP A 407 24.58 12.87 29.61
C ASP A 407 25.91 12.22 29.15
N GLU A 408 25.87 11.08 28.46
CA GLU A 408 27.06 10.44 27.85
C GLU A 408 27.64 11.30 26.72
N ASN A 409 26.82 11.73 25.75
CA ASN A 409 27.27 12.59 24.66
C ASN A 409 27.86 13.92 25.16
N LEU A 410 27.30 14.48 26.23
CA LEU A 410 27.85 15.69 26.86
C LEU A 410 29.23 15.43 27.48
N ARG A 411 29.40 14.29 28.17
CA ARG A 411 30.69 13.90 28.77
C ARG A 411 31.76 13.67 27.71
N ASP A 412 31.42 12.99 26.61
CA ASP A 412 32.39 12.74 25.54
C ASP A 412 32.80 14.04 24.84
N ARG A 413 31.88 15.00 24.64
CA ARG A 413 32.21 16.33 24.12
C ARG A 413 33.08 17.14 25.06
N ILE A 414 32.83 17.08 26.37
CA ILE A 414 33.69 17.73 27.36
C ILE A 414 35.08 17.09 27.31
N ARG A 415 35.17 15.75 27.23
CA ARG A 415 36.45 15.04 27.09
C ARG A 415 37.21 15.46 25.84
N SER A 416 36.56 15.47 24.67
CA SER A 416 37.21 15.88 23.41
C SER A 416 37.65 17.35 23.44
N PHE A 417 36.88 18.22 24.10
CA PHE A 417 37.30 19.61 24.31
C PHE A 417 38.58 19.70 25.14
N TRP A 418 38.71 18.89 26.19
CA TRP A 418 39.92 18.81 27.02
C TRP A 418 41.12 18.22 26.30
N GLU A 419 40.92 17.16 25.51
CA GLU A 419 41.98 16.56 24.69
C GLU A 419 42.50 17.57 23.67
N ASN A 420 41.61 18.31 22.99
CA ASN A 420 42.01 19.35 22.04
C ASN A 420 42.70 20.55 22.71
N LEU A 421 42.33 20.93 23.94
CA LEU A 421 43.05 21.98 24.69
C LEU A 421 44.46 21.54 25.13
N GLY A 422 44.72 20.24 25.21
CA GLY A 422 46.03 19.71 25.60
C GLY A 422 47.09 19.78 24.48
N ASP A 423 46.66 19.72 23.22
CA ASP A 423 47.56 19.75 22.05
C ASP A 423 47.90 21.18 21.58
N ASP A 424 47.07 22.17 21.90
CA ASP A 424 47.39 23.59 21.72
C ASP A 424 48.33 24.10 22.82
N THR A 425 49.35 23.31 23.21
CA THR A 425 50.52 23.94 23.84
C THR A 425 51.11 24.84 22.77
N PRO A 426 51.16 26.17 22.96
CA PRO A 426 51.62 27.09 21.93
C PRO A 426 53.08 26.76 21.61
N GLY A 427 53.27 26.01 20.54
CA GLY A 427 54.55 25.81 19.91
C GLY A 427 55.07 27.17 19.46
N GLY A 428 55.97 27.71 20.27
CA GLY A 428 57.09 28.53 19.82
C GLY A 428 56.73 29.73 18.94
N GLY A 429 56.03 30.71 19.50
CA GLY A 429 56.40 32.08 19.16
C GLY A 429 57.79 32.35 19.75
N PRO A 430 58.83 32.67 18.96
CA PRO A 430 60.17 32.89 19.48
C PRO A 430 60.19 34.17 20.32
N GLY A 431 59.98 34.04 21.63
CA GLY A 431 60.04 35.18 22.57
C GLY A 431 59.20 35.07 23.83
N GLY A 432 58.24 34.13 23.91
CA GLY A 432 57.51 33.87 25.15
C GLY A 432 58.23 32.82 25.98
N GLY A 433 58.91 33.22 27.06
CA GLY A 433 59.48 32.29 28.04
C GLY A 433 58.42 31.30 28.55
N PRO A 434 58.84 30.08 28.96
CA PRO A 434 57.91 29.04 29.38
C PRO A 434 56.95 29.59 30.44
N PRO A 435 55.63 29.39 30.30
CA PRO A 435 54.70 29.79 31.33
C PRO A 435 55.13 29.11 32.62
N ASP A 436 55.32 29.91 33.67
CA ASP A 436 55.72 29.42 34.99
C ASP A 436 54.79 28.24 35.35
N PRO A 437 55.33 27.04 35.61
CA PRO A 437 54.55 25.83 35.89
C PRO A 437 53.53 26.04 37.02
N ALA A 438 53.78 27.01 37.92
CA ALA A 438 52.83 27.39 38.97
C ALA A 438 51.53 27.99 38.41
N THR A 439 51.57 28.68 37.26
CA THR A 439 50.40 29.32 36.64
C THR A 439 49.54 28.29 35.90
N ALA A 440 50.18 27.39 35.15
CA ALA A 440 49.49 26.28 34.49
C ALA A 440 48.82 25.34 35.50
N LEU A 441 49.49 25.05 36.62
CA LEU A 441 48.92 24.23 37.69
C LEU A 441 47.73 24.92 38.38
N LYS A 442 47.77 26.26 38.54
CA LYS A 442 46.65 27.03 39.09
C LYS A 442 45.43 27.00 38.18
N GLU A 443 45.60 27.17 36.87
CA GLU A 443 44.49 27.08 35.91
C GLU A 443 43.90 25.65 35.85
N GLN A 444 44.75 24.63 35.92
CA GLN A 444 44.31 23.24 35.98
C GLN A 444 43.51 22.96 37.25
N MET A 445 43.99 23.38 38.43
CA MET A 445 43.28 23.21 39.69
C MET A 445 41.97 24.00 39.73
N GLN A 446 41.95 25.21 39.17
CA GLN A 446 40.74 26.03 39.14
C GLN A 446 39.68 25.41 38.25
N THR A 447 40.09 24.78 37.16
CA THR A 447 39.15 24.09 36.28
C THR A 447 38.65 22.77 36.88
N GLN A 448 39.49 22.04 37.61
CA GLN A 448 39.02 20.89 38.38
C GLN A 448 37.96 21.30 39.40
N ARG A 449 38.12 22.45 40.08
CA ARG A 449 37.14 22.96 41.05
C ARG A 449 35.79 23.30 40.41
N THR A 450 35.77 23.95 39.24
CA THR A 450 34.51 24.27 38.55
C THR A 450 33.79 23.02 38.05
N ILE A 451 34.52 22.02 37.57
CA ILE A 451 33.94 20.71 37.19
C ILE A 451 33.34 20.01 38.42
N LEU A 452 34.08 19.96 39.53
CA LEU A 452 33.61 19.32 40.75
C LEU A 452 32.34 20.02 41.29
N ALA A 453 32.30 21.36 41.23
CA ALA A 453 31.15 22.14 41.62
C ALA A 453 29.91 21.87 40.74
N TYR A 454 30.10 21.75 39.41
CA TYR A 454 29.02 21.37 38.49
C TYR A 454 28.48 19.97 38.77
N LEU A 455 29.37 18.99 38.94
CA LEU A 455 29.00 17.61 39.28
C LEU A 455 28.26 17.53 40.63
N HIS A 456 28.71 18.28 41.62
CA HIS A 456 28.06 18.36 42.93
C HIS A 456 26.66 18.95 42.82
N ARG A 457 26.48 20.02 42.03
CA ARG A 457 25.16 20.64 41.79
C ARG A 457 24.20 19.67 41.10
N GLN A 458 24.67 18.91 40.10
CA GLN A 458 23.89 17.86 39.48
C GLN A 458 23.52 16.74 40.47
N ALA A 459 24.47 16.29 41.30
CA ALA A 459 24.20 15.26 42.32
C ALA A 459 23.10 15.72 43.30
N LEU A 460 23.15 16.97 43.76
CA LEU A 460 22.12 17.56 44.62
C LEU A 460 20.75 17.60 43.95
N THR A 461 20.67 17.98 42.67
CA THR A 461 19.39 17.97 41.95
C THR A 461 18.78 16.57 41.83
N ARG A 462 19.62 15.54 41.60
CA ARG A 462 19.17 14.13 41.57
C ARG A 462 18.68 13.65 42.93
N LEU A 463 19.34 14.05 44.02
CA LEU A 463 18.89 13.75 45.38
C LEU A 463 17.55 14.41 45.69
N ARG A 464 17.36 15.67 45.28
CA ARG A 464 16.09 16.40 45.43
C ARG A 464 14.95 15.71 44.69
N GLN A 465 15.16 15.32 43.43
CA GLN A 465 14.15 14.58 42.65
C GLN A 465 13.79 13.24 43.30
N ARG A 466 14.76 12.49 43.81
CA ARG A 466 14.49 11.22 44.53
C ARG A 466 13.70 11.46 45.82
N ALA A 467 13.96 12.55 46.54
CA ALA A 467 13.20 12.91 47.72
C ALA A 467 11.75 13.29 47.38
N GLU A 468 11.55 14.07 46.32
CA GLU A 468 10.22 14.45 45.81
C GLU A 468 9.43 13.21 45.35
N GLU A 469 10.07 12.28 44.64
CA GLU A 469 9.43 11.02 44.21
C GLU A 469 9.00 10.16 45.41
N LYS A 470 9.87 10.01 46.43
CA LYS A 470 9.51 9.29 47.66
C LYS A 470 8.32 9.96 48.37
N MET A 471 8.31 11.29 48.42
CA MET A 471 7.22 12.04 49.05
C MET A 471 5.91 11.90 48.27
N LEU A 472 5.96 11.87 46.93
CA LEU A 472 4.81 11.60 46.09
C LEU A 472 4.25 10.18 46.28
N ARG A 473 5.13 9.16 46.37
CA ARG A 473 4.73 7.78 46.64
C ARG A 473 4.06 7.62 48.01
N LEU A 474 4.55 8.33 49.04
CA LEU A 474 3.93 8.35 50.36
C LEU A 474 2.54 9.01 50.32
N LYS A 475 2.38 10.13 49.61
CA LYS A 475 1.08 10.79 49.41
C LYS A 475 0.07 9.87 48.69
N LEU A 476 0.50 9.20 47.63
CA LEU A 476 -0.33 8.23 46.90
C LEU A 476 -0.76 7.07 47.79
N ARG A 477 0.15 6.53 48.60
CA ARG A 477 -0.16 5.47 49.57
C ARG A 477 -1.18 5.93 50.62
N GLN A 478 -1.01 7.12 51.18
CA GLN A 478 -1.97 7.70 52.13
C GLN A 478 -3.36 7.91 51.50
N GLN A 479 -3.43 8.39 50.25
CA GLN A 479 -4.70 8.52 49.54
C GLN A 479 -5.37 7.16 49.30
N TYR A 480 -4.60 6.15 48.91
CA TYR A 480 -5.12 4.80 48.71
C TYR A 480 -5.65 4.18 50.01
N GLU A 481 -4.90 4.30 51.11
CA GLU A 481 -5.33 3.83 52.44
C GLU A 481 -6.60 4.57 52.92
N ALA A 482 -6.71 5.89 52.67
CA ALA A 482 -7.91 6.65 52.97
C ALA A 482 -9.13 6.21 52.14
N GLN A 483 -8.95 5.89 50.86
CA GLN A 483 -10.01 5.33 50.01
C GLN A 483 -10.45 3.95 50.49
N GLN A 484 -9.53 3.07 50.87
CA GLN A 484 -9.86 1.76 51.42
C GLN A 484 -10.66 1.88 52.72
N ARG A 485 -10.27 2.79 53.64
CA ARG A 485 -11.04 3.07 54.87
C ARG A 485 -12.45 3.55 54.59
N ARG A 486 -12.66 4.38 53.55
CA ARG A 486 -14.01 4.80 53.13
C ARG A 486 -14.82 3.64 52.56
N ALA A 487 -14.20 2.72 51.81
CA ALA A 487 -14.87 1.56 51.26
C ALA A 487 -15.29 0.56 52.35
N THR A 488 -14.41 0.26 53.30
CA THR A 488 -14.72 -0.65 54.43
C THR A 488 -15.70 -0.02 55.41
N GLY A 489 -15.61 1.28 55.68
CA GLY A 489 -16.59 2.02 56.48
C GLY A 489 -18.00 1.96 55.89
N LYS A 490 -18.13 2.11 54.57
CA LYS A 490 -19.42 1.95 53.87
C LYS A 490 -19.98 0.53 53.98
N GLN A 491 -19.12 -0.50 53.87
CA GLN A 491 -19.56 -1.89 54.04
C GLN A 491 -20.05 -2.17 55.46
N ALA A 492 -19.37 -1.65 56.49
CA ALA A 492 -19.80 -1.79 57.89
C ALA A 492 -21.16 -1.13 58.15
N THR A 493 -21.41 0.07 57.60
CA THR A 493 -22.72 0.72 57.70
C THR A 493 -23.83 -0.03 56.95
N VAL A 494 -23.53 -0.62 55.79
CA VAL A 494 -24.52 -1.42 55.04
C VAL A 494 -24.84 -2.73 55.78
N SER A 495 -23.85 -3.39 56.38
CA SER A 495 -24.10 -4.57 57.20
C SER A 495 -24.90 -4.26 58.45
N ASP A 496 -24.66 -3.12 59.10
CA ASP A 496 -25.36 -2.72 60.32
C ASP A 496 -26.81 -2.27 60.02
N LEU A 497 -27.04 -1.58 58.90
CA LEU A 497 -28.38 -1.28 58.38
C LEU A 497 -29.17 -2.56 58.04
N ASN A 498 -28.52 -3.54 57.42
CA ASN A 498 -29.14 -4.84 57.14
C ASN A 498 -29.45 -5.63 58.42
N ALA A 499 -28.58 -5.57 59.43
CA ALA A 499 -28.81 -6.20 60.73
C ALA A 499 -29.99 -5.54 61.48
N ARG A 500 -30.09 -4.21 61.45
CA ARG A 500 -31.23 -3.47 62.03
C ARG A 500 -32.54 -3.75 61.29
N ARG A 501 -32.52 -3.80 59.96
CA ARG A 501 -33.70 -4.17 59.14
C ARG A 501 -34.20 -5.57 59.49
N LYS A 502 -33.30 -6.50 59.83
CA LYS A 502 -33.65 -7.86 60.26
C LYS A 502 -34.25 -7.92 61.67
N LYS A 503 -33.91 -6.97 62.56
CA LYS A 503 -34.45 -6.88 63.93
C LYS A 503 -35.82 -6.20 64.02
N HIS A 504 -36.18 -5.33 63.08
CA HIS A 504 -37.43 -4.57 63.09
C HIS A 504 -38.43 -5.02 62.01
N GLY A 505 -38.15 -6.14 61.33
CA GLY A 505 -39.01 -6.73 60.31
C GLY A 505 -39.52 -8.12 60.71
N ALA A 506 -40.06 -8.24 61.93
CA ALA A 506 -40.85 -9.35 62.42
C ALA A 506 -42.01 -8.79 63.23
#